data_AF-A0A6V7X8J6-F1
#
_entry.id   AF-A0A6V7X8J6-F1
#
_cell.length_a   1.000
_cell.length_b   1.000
_cell.length_c   1.000
_cell.angle_alpha   90.00
_cell.angle_beta   90.00
_cell.angle_gamma   90.00
#
_symmetry.space_group_name_H-M   'P 1'
#
loop_
_entity.id
_entity.type
_entity.pdbx_description
1 polymer ?
#
loop_
_entity_poly.entity_id
_entity_poly.type
_entity_poly.pdbx_seq_one_letter_code
_entity_poly.pdbx_strand_id
1 'polypeptide(L)'
;MNNNFYETSMLEESLEKVNKNELLKENIESYKNKLLSSYWAEINLIAYKIELLEKQKCRYSNKESTIISIGNKISGIIGLNKRNCFNCRVTQTKHWSNLLKEHYLCKQCGAYKHICGKFRSKELWFKSKKDDRKCSICDVTHTSQWHRYSKPGNYLCTACYKKQQRIKKSNNTKIE
;
A
#
# COMPACT_ATOMS: atom_id res chain seq x y z
N MET A 1 -9.47 53.36 57.51
CA MET A 1 -9.61 51.88 57.56
C MET A 1 -9.74 51.27 56.14
N ASN A 2 -8.94 51.68 55.13
CA ASN A 2 -9.12 51.22 53.74
C ASN A 2 -7.87 50.61 53.05
N ASN A 3 -6.71 50.54 53.73
CA ASN A 3 -5.51 49.98 53.09
C ASN A 3 -5.47 48.44 53.08
N ASN A 4 -6.12 47.78 54.04
CA ASN A 4 -6.04 46.32 54.14
C ASN A 4 -6.80 45.57 53.04
N PHE A 5 -7.85 46.15 52.45
CA PHE A 5 -8.71 45.45 51.48
C PHE A 5 -8.07 45.34 50.08
N TYR A 6 -7.34 46.37 49.66
CA TYR A 6 -6.63 46.37 48.37
C TYR A 6 -5.40 45.45 48.39
N GLU A 7 -4.67 45.39 49.50
CA GLU A 7 -3.54 44.47 49.66
C GLU A 7 -4.00 43.00 49.66
N THR A 8 -5.11 42.67 50.33
CA THR A 8 -5.66 41.31 50.31
C THR A 8 -6.09 40.88 48.91
N SER A 9 -6.70 41.78 48.12
CA SER A 9 -7.15 41.47 46.76
C SER A 9 -5.98 41.18 45.80
N MET A 10 -4.88 41.94 45.89
CA MET A 10 -3.69 41.64 45.09
C MET A 10 -3.01 40.32 45.48
N LEU A 11 -3.02 39.99 46.77
CA LEU A 11 -2.44 38.74 47.27
C LEU A 11 -3.25 37.53 46.81
N GLU A 12 -4.58 37.62 46.79
CA GLU A 12 -5.47 36.56 46.27
C GLU A 12 -5.25 36.31 44.77
N GLU A 13 -5.15 37.36 43.96
CA GLU A 13 -4.91 37.23 42.52
C GLU A 13 -3.52 36.64 42.21
N SER A 14 -2.54 36.95 43.05
CA SER A 14 -1.17 36.39 42.96
C SER A 14 -1.16 34.91 43.35
N LEU A 15 -1.89 34.52 44.41
CA LEU A 15 -2.05 33.12 44.82
C LEU A 15 -2.72 32.29 43.72
N GLU A 16 -3.75 32.82 43.06
CA GLU A 16 -4.46 32.10 42.00
C GLU A 16 -3.56 31.85 40.77
N LYS A 17 -2.68 32.80 40.44
CA LYS A 17 -1.67 32.64 39.38
C LYS A 17 -0.62 31.58 39.75
N VAL A 18 -0.16 31.54 41.00
CA VAL A 18 0.78 30.52 41.50
C VAL A 18 0.14 29.13 41.43
N ASN A 19 -1.09 28.97 41.89
CA ASN A 19 -1.81 27.70 41.85
C ASN A 19 -2.04 27.20 40.41
N LYS A 20 -2.37 28.09 39.47
CA LYS A 20 -2.48 27.73 38.04
C LYS A 20 -1.14 27.26 37.45
N ASN A 21 -0.04 27.88 37.87
CA ASN A 21 1.30 27.47 37.43
C ASN A 21 1.72 26.12 38.01
N GLU A 22 1.36 25.81 39.26
CA GLU A 22 1.60 24.49 39.85
C GLU A 22 0.79 23.39 39.16
N LEU A 23 -0.50 23.62 38.93
CA LEU A 23 -1.36 22.69 38.19
C LEU A 23 -0.84 22.45 36.76
N LEU A 24 -0.31 23.48 36.09
CA LEU A 24 0.30 23.34 34.77
C LEU A 24 1.56 22.46 34.82
N LYS A 25 2.41 22.63 35.85
CA LYS A 25 3.60 21.80 36.05
C LYS A 25 3.24 20.33 36.27
N GLU A 26 2.24 20.06 37.11
CA GLU A 26 1.75 18.70 37.37
C GLU A 26 1.20 18.04 36.09
N ASN A 27 0.44 18.79 35.29
CA ASN A 27 -0.06 18.31 34.01
C ASN A 27 1.07 17.99 33.02
N ILE A 28 2.05 18.86 32.89
CA ILE A 28 3.23 18.62 32.04
C ILE A 28 3.95 17.35 32.48
N GLU A 29 4.15 17.18 33.79
CA GLU A 29 4.84 16.02 34.34
C GLU A 29 4.04 14.72 34.14
N SER A 30 2.72 14.78 34.29
CA SER A 30 1.82 13.67 33.96
C SER A 30 1.92 13.25 32.48
N TYR A 31 1.94 14.21 31.56
CA TYR A 31 2.10 13.95 30.13
C TYR A 31 3.48 13.35 29.79
N LYS A 32 4.55 13.87 30.38
CA LYS A 32 5.90 13.30 30.22
C LYS A 32 5.95 11.84 30.69
N ASN A 33 5.37 11.54 31.85
CA ASN A 33 5.36 10.19 32.41
C ASN A 33 4.56 9.22 31.54
N LYS A 34 3.41 9.64 31.00
CA LYS A 34 2.64 8.84 30.03
C LYS A 34 3.42 8.57 28.75
N LEU A 35 4.08 9.60 28.21
CA LEU A 35 4.89 9.48 27.01
C LEU A 35 6.09 8.55 27.22
N LEU A 36 6.81 8.71 28.34
CA LEU A 36 7.91 7.84 28.75
C LEU A 36 7.45 6.39 28.90
N SER A 37 6.30 6.15 29.54
CA SER A 37 5.73 4.80 29.70
C SER A 37 5.43 4.15 28.35
N SER A 38 4.88 4.91 27.39
CA SER A 38 4.65 4.43 26.02
C SER A 38 5.95 4.03 25.32
N TYR A 39 6.98 4.88 25.40
CA TYR A 39 8.29 4.57 24.81
C TYR A 39 8.95 3.35 25.47
N TRP A 40 8.86 3.22 26.80
CA TRP A 40 9.35 2.04 27.52
C TRP A 40 8.63 0.76 27.09
N ALA A 41 7.32 0.81 26.86
CA ALA A 41 6.57 -0.33 26.35
C ALA A 41 7.01 -0.73 24.94
N GLU A 42 7.26 0.24 24.05
CA GLU A 42 7.78 -0.02 22.70
C GLU A 42 9.18 -0.61 22.72
N ILE A 43 10.09 -0.07 23.55
CA ILE A 43 11.45 -0.59 23.72
C ILE A 43 11.41 -2.04 24.24
N ASN A 44 10.56 -2.33 25.23
CA ASN A 44 10.40 -3.68 25.78
C ASN A 44 9.87 -4.67 24.72
N LEU A 45 8.92 -4.24 23.88
CA LEU A 45 8.42 -5.05 22.77
C LEU A 45 9.49 -5.31 21.70
N ILE A 46 10.36 -4.33 21.42
CA ILE A 46 11.50 -4.49 20.51
C ILE A 46 12.52 -5.46 21.09
N ALA A 47 12.89 -5.30 22.37
CA ALA A 47 13.82 -6.18 23.07
C ALA A 47 13.31 -7.63 23.10
N TYR A 48 12.03 -7.85 23.41
CA TYR A 48 11.41 -9.17 23.37
C TYR A 48 11.44 -9.79 21.97
N LYS A 49 11.21 -9.00 20.91
CA LYS A 49 11.33 -9.48 19.53
C LYS A 49 12.76 -9.86 19.17
N ILE A 50 13.76 -9.09 19.61
CA ILE A 50 15.18 -9.41 19.42
C ILE A 50 15.51 -10.72 20.12
N GLU A 51 15.09 -10.90 21.37
CA GLU A 51 15.32 -12.12 22.14
C GLU A 51 14.66 -13.36 21.47
N LEU A 52 13.46 -13.21 20.92
CA LEU A 52 12.80 -14.27 20.14
C LEU A 52 13.57 -14.60 18.85
N LEU A 53 14.10 -13.60 18.15
CA LEU A 53 14.89 -13.79 16.94
C LEU A 53 16.23 -14.47 17.26
N GLU A 54 16.86 -14.12 18.38
CA GLU A 54 18.10 -14.74 18.86
C GLU A 54 17.88 -16.19 19.30
N LYS A 55 16.79 -16.48 20.03
CA LYS A 55 16.38 -17.84 20.39
C LYS A 55 16.08 -18.73 19.17
N GLN A 56 15.69 -18.15 18.03
CA GLN A 56 15.47 -18.88 16.79
C GLN A 56 16.75 -19.16 15.99
N LYS A 57 17.86 -18.44 16.24
CA LYS A 57 19.15 -18.69 15.56
C LYS A 57 19.77 -20.06 15.89
N CYS A 58 19.44 -20.68 17.03
CA CYS A 58 19.99 -21.98 17.42
C CYS A 58 19.32 -23.21 16.74
N ARG A 59 18.36 -23.04 15.81
CA ARG A 59 17.64 -24.21 15.24
C ARG A 59 17.58 -24.33 13.70
N TYR A 60 18.12 -23.41 12.90
CA TYR A 60 17.94 -23.50 11.45
C TYR A 60 19.12 -22.96 10.63
N SER A 61 20.21 -23.72 10.56
CA SER A 61 21.13 -23.62 9.42
C SER A 61 20.40 -24.07 8.14
N ASN A 62 20.43 -23.27 7.07
CA ASN A 62 19.90 -23.49 5.71
C ASN A 62 18.49 -22.97 5.31
N LYS A 63 17.69 -22.33 6.19
CA LYS A 63 16.42 -21.66 5.75
C LYS A 63 16.47 -20.12 5.68
N GLU A 64 17.58 -19.53 6.11
CA GLU A 64 17.78 -18.08 6.20
C GLU A 64 17.63 -17.39 4.83
N SER A 65 18.06 -18.03 3.73
CA SER A 65 17.91 -17.49 2.38
C SER A 65 16.46 -17.38 1.91
N THR A 66 15.59 -18.29 2.35
CA THR A 66 14.19 -18.34 1.90
C THR A 66 13.34 -17.32 2.65
N ILE A 67 13.55 -17.17 3.95
CA ILE A 67 12.84 -16.16 4.76
C ILE A 67 13.25 -14.75 4.34
N ILE A 68 14.55 -14.49 4.13
CA ILE A 68 15.04 -13.20 3.62
C ILE A 68 14.50 -12.94 2.20
N SER A 69 14.46 -13.94 1.33
CA SER A 69 13.88 -13.81 -0.02
C SER A 69 12.37 -13.53 0.00
N ILE A 70 11.63 -14.18 0.89
CA ILE A 70 10.20 -13.93 1.11
C ILE A 70 10.00 -12.53 1.70
N GLY A 71 10.82 -12.13 2.68
CA GLY A 71 10.80 -10.80 3.28
C GLY A 71 11.08 -9.70 2.25
N ASN A 72 12.04 -9.90 1.35
CA ASN A 72 12.34 -8.98 0.25
C ASN A 72 11.21 -8.94 -0.78
N LYS A 73 10.58 -10.07 -1.10
CA LYS A 73 9.38 -10.12 -1.97
C LYS A 73 8.20 -9.41 -1.32
N ILE A 74 7.93 -9.64 -0.05
CA ILE A 74 6.85 -8.99 0.70
C ILE A 74 7.13 -7.49 0.81
N SER A 75 8.36 -7.08 1.13
CA SER A 75 8.78 -5.67 1.16
C SER A 75 8.65 -5.01 -0.21
N GLY A 76 9.02 -5.71 -1.29
CA GLY A 76 8.80 -5.27 -2.67
C GLY A 76 7.32 -5.13 -3.01
N ILE A 77 6.47 -6.09 -2.60
CA ILE A 77 5.01 -6.03 -2.78
C ILE A 77 4.40 -4.90 -1.93
N ILE A 78 4.84 -4.70 -0.69
CA ILE A 78 4.40 -3.60 0.18
C ILE A 78 4.86 -2.25 -0.38
N GLY A 79 6.09 -2.17 -0.91
CA GLY A 79 6.63 -1.00 -1.58
C GLY A 79 5.91 -0.67 -2.89
N LEU A 80 5.39 -1.68 -3.59
CA LEU A 80 4.48 -1.52 -4.71
C LEU A 80 3.07 -1.12 -4.24
N ASN A 81 2.59 -1.65 -3.12
CA ASN A 81 1.30 -1.32 -2.51
C ASN A 81 1.24 0.11 -1.93
N LYS A 82 2.39 0.75 -1.70
CA LYS A 82 2.46 2.19 -1.35
C LYS A 82 2.36 3.10 -2.57
N ARG A 83 2.55 2.59 -3.80
CA ARG A 83 2.41 3.41 -5.00
C ARG A 83 0.93 3.52 -5.33
N ASN A 84 0.36 4.69 -5.07
CA ASN A 84 -0.92 5.08 -5.63
C ASN A 84 -0.68 6.02 -6.81
N CYS A 85 -1.53 5.92 -7.82
CA CYS A 85 -1.48 6.88 -8.92
C CYS A 85 -1.83 8.26 -8.38
N PHE A 86 -0.94 9.22 -8.53
CA PHE A 86 -1.18 10.59 -8.08
C PHE A 86 -2.46 11.19 -8.68
N ASN A 87 -2.72 10.89 -9.97
CA ASN A 87 -3.90 11.40 -10.67
C ASN A 87 -5.19 10.65 -10.30
N CYS A 88 -5.23 9.32 -10.46
CA CYS A 88 -6.46 8.53 -10.36
C CYS A 88 -6.51 7.54 -9.19
N ARG A 89 -5.56 7.61 -8.26
CA ARG A 89 -5.47 6.87 -6.99
C ARG A 89 -5.47 5.33 -7.08
N VAL A 90 -5.46 4.74 -8.28
CA VAL A 90 -5.33 3.28 -8.43
C VAL A 90 -4.04 2.80 -7.77
N THR A 91 -4.13 1.68 -7.07
CA THR A 91 -3.04 1.01 -6.36
C THR A 91 -2.45 -0.15 -7.17
N GLN A 92 -3.09 -0.51 -8.28
CA GLN A 92 -2.65 -1.55 -9.20
C GLN A 92 -2.58 -1.01 -10.63
N THR A 93 -1.50 -1.34 -11.34
CA THR A 93 -1.28 -0.98 -12.74
C THR A 93 -0.21 -1.89 -13.33
N LYS A 94 -0.28 -2.16 -14.64
CA LYS A 94 0.72 -2.98 -15.35
C LYS A 94 2.12 -2.34 -15.36
N HIS A 95 2.17 -1.02 -15.30
CA HIS A 95 3.40 -0.24 -15.30
C HIS A 95 3.19 1.07 -14.53
N TRP A 96 4.24 1.53 -13.85
CA TRP A 96 4.29 2.78 -13.10
C TRP A 96 5.25 3.75 -13.79
N SER A 97 4.80 4.97 -14.06
CA SER A 97 5.63 6.06 -14.60
C SER A 97 5.94 7.07 -13.49
N ASN A 98 7.18 7.56 -13.43
CA ASN A 98 7.57 8.59 -12.47
C ASN A 98 7.03 9.96 -12.91
N LEU A 99 6.46 10.72 -11.97
CA LEU A 99 6.04 12.11 -12.19
C LEU A 99 7.01 13.09 -11.52
N LEU A 100 7.26 12.90 -10.23
CA LEU A 100 8.21 13.64 -9.39
C LEU A 100 8.83 12.66 -8.38
N LYS A 101 9.76 13.12 -7.54
CA LYS A 101 10.26 12.32 -6.41
C LYS A 101 9.07 11.85 -5.57
N GLU A 102 8.98 10.53 -5.36
CA GLU A 102 7.92 9.84 -4.61
C GLU A 102 6.49 9.93 -5.19
N HIS A 103 6.31 10.49 -6.39
CA HIS A 103 5.00 10.58 -7.05
C HIS A 103 4.96 9.76 -8.33
N TYR A 104 3.98 8.85 -8.41
CA TYR A 104 3.85 7.90 -9.50
C TYR A 104 2.52 8.06 -10.26
N LEU A 105 2.54 7.80 -11.56
CA LEU A 105 1.34 7.67 -12.38
C LEU A 105 1.16 6.23 -12.84
N CYS A 106 -0.08 5.76 -12.87
CA CYS A 106 -0.40 4.50 -13.52
C CYS A 106 -0.19 4.61 -15.02
N LYS A 107 -0.07 3.46 -15.71
CA LYS A 107 0.19 3.38 -17.16
C LYS A 107 -0.71 4.31 -17.97
N GLN A 108 -2.01 4.33 -17.66
CA GLN A 108 -2.98 5.12 -18.41
C GLN A 108 -2.83 6.63 -18.16
N CYS A 109 -2.54 7.04 -16.92
CA CYS A 109 -2.35 8.45 -16.59
C CYS A 109 -1.01 8.99 -17.08
N GLY A 110 0.06 8.19 -17.01
CA GLY A 110 1.37 8.54 -17.53
C GLY A 110 1.34 8.76 -19.05
N ALA A 111 0.75 7.82 -19.79
CA ALA A 111 0.60 7.94 -21.24
C ALA A 111 -0.23 9.17 -21.64
N TYR A 112 -1.33 9.44 -20.94
CA TYR A 112 -2.17 10.61 -21.21
C TYR A 112 -1.43 11.92 -20.93
N LYS A 113 -0.68 12.00 -19.82
CA LYS A 113 0.13 13.18 -19.48
C LYS A 113 1.23 13.43 -20.51
N HIS A 114 1.86 12.36 -21.01
CA HIS A 114 2.86 12.45 -22.08
C HIS A 114 2.27 12.94 -23.40
N ILE A 115 1.13 12.39 -23.83
CA ILE A 115 0.52 12.71 -25.13
C ILE A 115 -0.17 14.08 -25.12
N CYS A 116 -0.91 14.39 -24.05
CA CYS A 116 -1.79 15.57 -24.00
C CYS A 116 -1.21 16.72 -23.17
N GLY A 117 -0.06 16.55 -22.50
CA GLY A 117 0.55 17.55 -21.62
C GLY A 117 -0.22 17.82 -20.31
N LYS A 118 -1.42 17.26 -20.13
CA LYS A 118 -2.34 17.51 -18.99
C LYS A 118 -2.76 16.24 -18.26
N PHE A 119 -3.29 16.38 -17.06
CA PHE A 119 -3.83 15.25 -16.30
C PHE A 119 -5.14 14.73 -16.92
N ARG A 120 -5.36 13.42 -16.82
CA ARG A 120 -6.59 12.75 -17.30
C ARG A 120 -7.75 13.13 -16.39
N SER A 121 -8.86 13.67 -16.94
CA SER A 121 -10.04 14.04 -16.15
C SER A 121 -10.75 12.81 -15.57
N LYS A 122 -11.53 13.03 -14.49
CA LYS A 122 -12.28 11.97 -13.79
C LYS A 122 -13.23 11.22 -14.71
N GLU A 123 -13.92 11.90 -15.62
CA GLU A 123 -14.86 11.23 -16.56
C GLU A 123 -14.15 10.25 -17.50
N LEU A 124 -12.86 10.48 -17.73
CA LEU A 124 -12.07 9.60 -18.59
C LEU A 124 -11.50 8.42 -17.82
N TRP A 125 -11.42 8.42 -16.49
CA TRP A 125 -10.72 7.40 -15.67
C TRP A 125 -11.23 5.97 -15.93
N PHE A 126 -12.54 5.82 -16.08
CA PHE A 126 -13.24 4.53 -16.17
C PHE A 126 -13.74 4.17 -17.57
N LYS A 127 -13.42 4.96 -18.61
CA LYS A 127 -13.59 4.53 -20.00
C LYS A 127 -12.55 3.47 -20.33
N SER A 128 -12.67 2.27 -19.77
CA SER A 128 -12.20 1.07 -20.46
C SER A 128 -13.08 0.94 -21.70
N LYS A 129 -12.49 0.77 -22.89
CA LYS A 129 -13.26 0.20 -23.98
C LYS A 129 -13.86 -1.09 -23.43
N LYS A 130 -15.20 -1.22 -23.44
CA LYS A 130 -15.84 -2.51 -23.19
C LYS A 130 -15.13 -3.51 -24.08
N ASP A 131 -14.56 -4.53 -23.45
CA ASP A 131 -13.83 -5.53 -24.17
C ASP A 131 -14.87 -6.48 -24.77
N ASP A 132 -15.45 -6.11 -25.91
CA ASP A 132 -16.54 -6.85 -26.57
C ASP A 132 -16.07 -8.19 -27.18
N ARG A 133 -14.89 -8.68 -26.77
CA ARG A 133 -14.35 -9.96 -27.19
C ARG A 133 -15.15 -11.08 -26.52
N LYS A 134 -15.57 -12.06 -27.32
CA LYS A 134 -16.19 -13.31 -26.88
C LYS A 134 -15.39 -14.51 -27.40
N CYS A 135 -15.37 -15.58 -26.64
CA CYS A 135 -14.70 -16.81 -27.06
C CYS A 135 -15.47 -17.48 -28.19
N SER A 136 -14.86 -17.69 -29.35
CA SER A 136 -15.52 -18.36 -30.50
C SER A 136 -15.88 -19.84 -30.28
N ILE A 137 -15.51 -20.44 -29.14
CA ILE A 137 -15.80 -21.86 -28.82
C ILE A 137 -16.83 -22.01 -27.69
N CYS A 138 -16.78 -21.16 -26.67
CA CYS A 138 -17.63 -21.31 -25.48
C CYS A 138 -18.34 -20.01 -25.08
N ASP A 139 -18.29 -18.98 -25.92
CA ASP A 139 -18.97 -17.69 -25.79
C ASP A 139 -18.72 -16.91 -24.49
N VAL A 140 -17.80 -17.35 -23.64
CA VAL A 140 -17.42 -16.59 -22.44
C VAL A 140 -16.90 -15.22 -22.85
N THR A 141 -17.33 -14.21 -22.10
CA THR A 141 -16.94 -12.80 -22.29
C THR A 141 -15.85 -12.38 -21.31
N HIS A 142 -15.44 -13.27 -20.40
CA HIS A 142 -14.38 -13.02 -19.44
C HIS A 142 -13.34 -14.16 -19.44
N THR A 143 -12.06 -13.78 -19.49
CA THR A 143 -10.91 -14.70 -19.46
C THR A 143 -9.68 -13.93 -18.96
N SER A 144 -8.70 -14.63 -18.39
CA SER A 144 -7.44 -14.00 -17.94
C SER A 144 -6.61 -13.47 -19.12
N GLN A 145 -6.65 -14.16 -20.26
CA GLN A 145 -6.01 -13.74 -21.50
C GLN A 145 -6.84 -14.15 -22.73
N TRP A 146 -6.86 -13.28 -23.74
CA TRP A 146 -7.44 -13.55 -25.05
C TRP A 146 -6.37 -14.01 -26.04
N HIS A 147 -6.64 -15.09 -26.77
CA HIS A 147 -5.76 -15.63 -27.81
C HIS A 147 -6.42 -15.46 -29.18
N ARG A 148 -5.67 -15.06 -30.21
CA ARG A 148 -6.19 -14.97 -31.59
C ARG A 148 -6.41 -16.37 -32.17
N TYR A 149 -7.47 -16.57 -32.96
CA TYR A 149 -7.77 -17.87 -33.55
C TYR A 149 -8.30 -17.77 -34.97
N SER A 150 -7.64 -18.47 -35.90
CA SER A 150 -8.02 -18.63 -37.32
C SER A 150 -8.10 -17.32 -38.12
N LYS A 151 -9.13 -16.49 -37.91
CA LYS A 151 -9.41 -15.26 -38.68
C LYS A 151 -9.28 -13.99 -37.82
N PRO A 152 -9.05 -12.82 -38.44
CA PRO A 152 -9.12 -11.54 -37.74
C PRO A 152 -10.47 -11.38 -37.03
N GLY A 153 -10.47 -10.99 -35.76
CA GLY A 153 -11.70 -10.81 -34.97
C GLY A 153 -12.16 -12.05 -34.21
N ASN A 154 -11.62 -13.24 -34.48
CA ASN A 154 -11.91 -14.44 -33.69
C ASN A 154 -10.91 -14.61 -32.56
N TYR A 155 -11.45 -14.78 -31.34
CA TYR A 155 -10.66 -14.90 -30.12
C TYR A 155 -11.07 -16.16 -29.34
N LEU A 156 -10.11 -16.78 -28.68
CA LEU A 156 -10.34 -17.87 -27.73
C LEU A 156 -9.96 -17.41 -26.33
N CYS A 157 -10.73 -17.87 -25.34
CA CYS A 157 -10.32 -17.81 -23.95
C CYS A 157 -9.13 -18.73 -23.68
N THR A 158 -8.43 -18.52 -22.57
CA THR A 158 -7.23 -19.29 -22.21
C THR A 158 -7.50 -20.79 -22.10
N ALA A 159 -8.69 -21.19 -21.60
CA ALA A 159 -9.06 -22.60 -21.48
C ALA A 159 -9.23 -23.26 -22.86
N CYS A 160 -10.01 -22.65 -23.75
CA CYS A 160 -10.24 -23.14 -25.11
C CYS A 160 -8.95 -23.17 -25.93
N TYR A 161 -8.09 -22.16 -25.78
CA TYR A 161 -6.77 -22.12 -26.43
C TYR A 161 -5.91 -23.32 -26.01
N LYS A 162 -5.79 -23.59 -24.69
CA LYS A 162 -5.04 -24.74 -24.18
C LYS A 162 -5.60 -26.07 -24.69
N LYS A 163 -6.94 -26.22 -24.74
CA LYS A 163 -7.59 -27.40 -25.29
C LYS A 163 -7.23 -27.62 -26.77
N GLN A 164 -7.31 -26.55 -27.58
CA GLN A 164 -6.95 -26.60 -29.00
C GLN A 164 -5.47 -26.96 -29.22
N GLN A 165 -4.56 -26.43 -28.39
CA GLN A 165 -3.13 -26.78 -28.49
C GLN A 165 -2.84 -28.25 -28.17
N ARG A 166 -3.56 -28.83 -27.21
CA ARG A 166 -3.45 -30.27 -26.91
C ARG A 166 -3.91 -31.13 -28.08
N ILE A 167 -5.03 -30.77 -28.70
CA ILE A 167 -5.57 -31.48 -29.87
C ILE A 167 -4.60 -31.41 -31.06
N LYS A 168 -4.02 -30.24 -31.34
CA LYS A 168 -3.01 -30.10 -32.40
C LYS A 168 -1.79 -30.96 -32.12
N LYS A 169 -1.31 -30.98 -30.88
CA LYS A 169 -0.16 -31.79 -30.49
C LYS A 169 -0.44 -33.29 -30.63
N SER A 170 -1.63 -33.75 -30.22
CA SER A 170 -2.02 -35.16 -30.34
C SER A 170 -2.21 -35.62 -31.78
N ASN A 171 -2.65 -34.72 -32.67
CA ASN A 171 -2.80 -35.04 -34.10
C ASN A 171 -1.44 -35.12 -34.80
N ASN A 172 -0.44 -34.33 -34.38
CA ASN A 172 0.90 -34.40 -34.95
C ASN A 172 1.68 -35.67 -34.52
N THR A 173 1.43 -36.21 -33.33
CA THR A 173 2.07 -37.46 -32.86
C THR A 173 1.44 -38.76 -33.38
N LYS A 174 0.45 -38.68 -34.28
CA LYS A 174 -0.20 -39.85 -34.91
C LYS A 174 0.19 -40.03 -36.39
N ILE A 175 1.15 -39.24 -36.88
CA ILE A 175 1.57 -39.22 -38.30
C ILE A 175 3.01 -39.79 -38.48
N GLU A 176 3.63 -40.30 -37.41
CA GLU A 176 4.83 -41.13 -37.47
C GLU A 176 4.46 -42.59 -37.18
#